data_AF-A0A4Q3SW22-F1
#
_entry.id   AF-A0A4Q3SW22-F1
#
_cell.length_a   1.000
_cell.length_b   1.000
_cell.length_c   1.000
_cell.angle_alpha   90.00
_cell.angle_beta   90.00
_cell.angle_gamma   90.00
#
_symmetry.space_group_name_H-M   'P 1'
#
loop_
_entity.id
_entity.type
_entity.pdbx_description
1 polymer ?
#
loop_
_entity_poly.entity_id
_entity_poly.type
_entity_poly.pdbx_seq_one_letter_code
_entity_poly.pdbx_strand_id
1 'polypeptide(L)' 'MATREAHLAYVGGFREQLRLGGPMLNEGGDMAGSIIMVEMETLAEAEAFAASDPYNQAGLFERVHISAFRPTLGKLG' A
#
# COMPACT_ATOMS: atom_id res chain seq x y z
N MET A 1 15.19 -7.88 4.06
CA MET A 1 15.73 -6.50 4.05
C MET A 1 15.63 -5.89 2.65
N ALA A 2 16.24 -6.48 1.61
CA ALA A 2 16.20 -5.94 0.24
C ALA A 2 14.77 -5.67 -0.30
N THR A 3 13.82 -6.59 -0.09
CA THR A 3 12.44 -6.40 -0.58
C THR A 3 11.73 -5.23 0.08
N ARG A 4 12.03 -4.94 1.35
CA ARG A 4 11.44 -3.80 2.09
C ARG A 4 11.97 -2.48 1.57
N GLU A 5 13.26 -2.39 1.28
CA GLU A 5 13.86 -1.20 0.69
C GLU A 5 13.31 -0.93 -0.71
N ALA A 6 13.19 -1.98 -1.54
CA ALA A 6 12.57 -1.88 -2.86
C ALA A 6 11.11 -1.44 -2.77
N HIS A 7 10.33 -2.02 -1.85
CA HIS A 7 8.94 -1.63 -1.60
C HIS A 7 8.83 -0.15 -1.21
N LEU A 8 9.63 0.31 -0.24
CA LEU A 8 9.61 1.71 0.19
C LEU A 8 10.06 2.67 -0.92
N ALA A 9 11.02 2.27 -1.76
CA ALA A 9 11.44 3.05 -2.91
C ALA A 9 10.33 3.14 -3.97
N TYR A 10 9.66 2.02 -4.26
CA TYR A 10 8.53 1.94 -5.18
C TYR A 10 7.36 2.82 -4.72
N VAL A 11 6.84 2.58 -3.51
CA VAL A 11 5.74 3.36 -2.94
C VAL A 11 6.14 4.83 -2.76
N GLY A 12 7.39 5.08 -2.37
CA GLY A 12 7.95 6.42 -2.24
C GLY A 12 8.09 7.18 -3.57
N GLY A 13 7.98 6.51 -4.72
CA GLY A 13 7.86 7.16 -6.03
C GLY A 13 6.53 7.87 -6.25
N PHE A 14 5.49 7.49 -5.48
CA PHE A 14 4.14 8.05 -5.54
C PHE A 14 3.86 9.06 -4.43
N ARG A 15 4.90 9.74 -3.93
CA ARG A 15 4.81 10.63 -2.75
C ARG A 15 3.73 11.70 -2.86
N GLU A 16 3.44 12.20 -4.06
CA GLU A 16 2.42 13.23 -4.27
C GLU A 16 0.99 12.67 -4.20
N GLN A 17 0.82 11.39 -4.60
CA GLN A 17 -0.46 10.68 -4.58
C GLN A 17 -0.70 9.92 -3.27
N LEU A 18 0.36 9.58 -2.54
CA LEU A 18 0.31 8.76 -1.34
C LEU A 18 -0.25 9.56 -0.16
N ARG A 19 -1.44 9.19 0.31
CA ARG A 19 -2.14 9.84 1.42
C ARG A 19 -1.86 9.20 2.77
N LEU A 20 -1.67 7.88 2.78
CA LEU A 20 -1.34 7.10 3.97
C LEU A 20 -0.64 5.81 3.55
N GLY A 21 0.38 5.38 4.30
CA GLY A 21 1.02 4.09 4.08
C GLY A 21 1.62 3.57 5.38
N GLY A 22 1.38 2.32 5.71
CA GLY A 22 1.94 1.72 6.92
C GLY A 22 1.68 0.22 7.04
N PRO A 23 2.45 -0.46 7.92
CA PRO A 23 2.20 -1.86 8.20
C PRO A 23 0.94 -2.04 9.05
N MET A 24 0.20 -3.11 8.77
CA MET A 24 -0.69 -3.67 9.77
C MET A 24 0.17 -4.41 10.80
N LEU A 25 -0.22 -4.39 12.06
CA LEU A 25 0.50 -5.10 13.12
C LEU A 25 -0.33 -6.26 13.65
N ASN A 26 0.31 -7.37 13.99
CA ASN A 26 -0.31 -8.45 14.75
C ASN A 26 -0.38 -8.10 16.25
N GLU A 27 -0.91 -9.01 17.07
CA GLU A 27 -1.03 -8.83 18.52
C GLU A 27 0.32 -8.64 19.24
N GLY A 28 1.41 -9.18 18.68
CA GLY A 28 2.77 -9.02 19.19
C GLY A 28 3.43 -7.69 18.79
N GLY A 29 2.79 -6.90 17.91
CA GLY A 29 3.35 -5.67 17.36
C GLY A 29 4.26 -5.88 16.14
N ASP A 30 4.35 -7.10 15.62
CA ASP A 30 5.10 -7.37 14.39
C ASP A 30 4.28 -7.01 13.14
N MET A 31 4.96 -6.64 12.06
CA MET A 31 4.32 -6.32 10.79
C MET A 31 3.63 -7.56 10.18
N ALA A 32 2.34 -7.45 9.91
CA ALA A 32 1.47 -8.51 9.40
C ALA A 32 0.56 -7.99 8.28
N GLY A 33 1.15 -7.35 7.28
CA GLY A 33 0.46 -6.79 6.11
C GLY A 33 0.71 -5.30 5.92
N SER A 34 -0.05 -4.68 5.05
CA SER A 34 0.11 -3.27 4.70
C SER A 34 -1.25 -2.62 4.41
N ILE A 35 -1.38 -1.36 4.81
CA ILE A 35 -2.47 -0.48 4.39
C ILE A 35 -1.83 0.66 3.61
N ILE A 36 -2.33 0.89 2.39
CA ILE A 36 -1.91 1.98 1.53
C ILE A 36 -3.17 2.70 1.05
N MET A 37 -3.20 4.01 1.23
CA MET A 37 -4.20 4.91 0.66
C MET A 37 -3.47 5.81 -0.33
N VAL A 38 -3.79 5.65 -1.61
CA VAL A 38 -3.13 6.34 -2.72
C VAL A 38 -4.19 6.88 -3.67
N GLU A 39 -3.97 8.09 -4.18
CA GLU A 39 -4.82 8.71 -5.19
C GLU A 39 -4.46 8.21 -6.59
N MET A 40 -5.45 7.66 -7.28
CA MET A 40 -5.34 7.18 -8.66
C MET A 40 -6.59 7.63 -9.40
N GLU A 41 -6.50 7.82 -10.72
CA GLU A 41 -7.65 8.26 -11.52
C GLU A 41 -8.67 7.14 -11.68
N THR A 42 -8.20 5.89 -11.70
CA THR A 42 -9.05 4.71 -11.88
C THR A 42 -8.70 3.55 -10.95
N LEU A 43 -9.64 2.63 -10.74
CA LEU A 43 -9.39 1.40 -9.99
C LEU A 43 -8.31 0.53 -10.65
N ALA A 44 -8.27 0.50 -11.99
CA ALA A 44 -7.29 -0.27 -12.75
C ALA A 44 -5.85 0.23 -12.51
N GLU A 45 -5.66 1.54 -12.34
CA GLU A 45 -4.35 2.11 -11.97
C GLU A 45 -3.95 1.71 -10.55
N ALA A 46 -4.88 1.70 -9.60
CA ALA A 46 -4.62 1.22 -8.25
C ALA A 46 -4.28 -0.29 -8.22
N GLU A 47 -4.95 -1.09 -9.05
CA GLU A 47 -4.64 -2.51 -9.25
C GLU A 47 -3.24 -2.70 -9.85
N ALA A 48 -2.88 -1.93 -10.88
CA ALA A 48 -1.55 -1.96 -11.48
C ALA A 48 -0.46 -1.52 -10.50
N PHE A 49 -0.73 -0.51 -9.66
CA PHE A 49 0.14 -0.07 -8.59
C PHE A 49 0.41 -1.22 -7.59
N ALA A 50 -0.66 -1.84 -7.08
CA ALA A 50 -0.52 -2.96 -6.14
C ALA A 50 0.18 -4.19 -6.77
N ALA A 51 -0.12 -4.49 -8.04
CA ALA A 51 0.52 -5.57 -8.77
C ALA A 51 2.03 -5.36 -8.95
N SER A 52 2.45 -4.11 -9.11
CA SER A 52 3.85 -3.71 -9.31
C SER A 52 4.63 -3.50 -8.02
N ASP A 53 3.97 -3.59 -6.85
CA ASP A 53 4.63 -3.50 -5.56
C ASP A 53 5.64 -4.66 -5.39
N PRO A 54 6.92 -4.38 -5.06
CA PRO A 54 7.93 -5.42 -4.78
C PRO A 54 7.52 -6.44 -3.72
N TYR A 55 6.69 -6.07 -2.73
CA TYR A 55 6.14 -7.04 -1.79
C TYR A 55 5.17 -8.01 -2.45
N ASN A 56 4.32 -7.52 -3.36
CA ASN A 56 3.40 -8.35 -4.10
C ASN A 56 4.14 -9.25 -5.11
N GLN A 57 5.11 -8.71 -5.83
CA GLN A 57 5.94 -9.48 -6.77
C GLN A 57 6.77 -10.56 -6.07
N ALA A 58 7.16 -10.33 -4.82
CA ALA A 58 7.84 -11.32 -3.98
C ALA A 58 6.88 -12.35 -3.35
N GLY A 59 5.56 -12.24 -3.57
CA GLY A 59 4.57 -13.16 -3.02
C GLY A 59 4.41 -13.07 -1.50
N LEU A 60 4.72 -11.92 -0.88
CA LEU A 60 4.63 -11.74 0.58
C LEU A 60 3.19 -11.62 1.07
N PHE A 61 2.26 -11.19 0.22
CA PHE A 61 0.86 -11.04 0.57
C PHE A 61 0.10 -12.35 0.31
N GLU A 62 -0.56 -12.87 1.34
CA GLU A 62 -1.53 -13.96 1.17
C GLU A 62 -2.75 -13.51 0.34
N ARG A 63 -3.15 -12.25 0.51
CA ARG A 63 -4.29 -11.64 -0.19
C ARG A 63 -4.06 -10.16 -0.40
N VAL A 64 -4.45 -9.67 -1.57
CA VAL A 64 -4.52 -8.24 -1.88
C VAL A 64 -5.98 -7.88 -2.14
N HIS A 65 -6.47 -6.83 -1.48
CA HIS A 65 -7.81 -6.29 -1.68
C HIS A 65 -7.72 -4.80 -1.97
N ILE A 66 -8.40 -4.37 -3.02
CA ILE A 66 -8.33 -3.01 -3.55
C ILE A 66 -9.75 -2.50 -3.73
N SER A 67 -10.05 -1.33 -3.19
CA SER A 67 -11.35 -0.70 -3.32
C SER A 67 -11.23 0.82 -3.30
N ALA A 68 -12.18 1.49 -3.94
CA ALA A 68 -12.29 2.93 -3.85
C ALA A 68 -12.76 3.32 -2.45
N PHE A 69 -12.11 4.32 -1.87
CA PHE A 69 -12.45 4.83 -0.54
C PHE A 69 -12.71 6.34 -0.61
N ARG A 70 -13.78 6.78 0.05
CA ARG A 70 -14.08 8.20 0.25
C ARG A 70 -14.17 8.48 1.75
N PRO A 71 -13.26 9.26 2.35
CA PRO A 71 -13.33 9.59 3.76
C PRO A 71 -14.58 10.45 4.03
N THR A 72 -15.36 10.05 5.03
CA THR A 72 -16.54 10.81 5.51
C THR A 72 -16.23 11.58 6.79
N LEU A 73 -15.32 11.08 7.61
CA LEU A 73 -14.88 11.66 8.88
C LEU A 73 -13.37 11.49 9.05
N GLY A 74 -12.72 12.46 9.72
CA GLY A 74 -11.27 12.52 9.85
C GLY A 74 -10.59 13.22 8.65
N LYS A 75 -9.26 13.19 8.64
CA LYS A 75 -8.44 13.71 7.54
C LYS A 75 -7.46 12.63 7.09
N LEU A 76 -7.50 12.27 5.81
CA LEU A 76 -6.33 11.77 5.11
C LEU A 76 -5.55 13.00 4.64
N GLY A 77 -4.21 12.93 4.69
CA GLY A 77 -3.31 14.09 4.53
C GLY A 77 -3.57 14.98 3.32
#